data_AF-A0A078M9N2-F1
#
_entry.id   AF-A0A078M9N2-F1
#
_cell.length_a   1.000
_cell.length_b   1.000
_cell.length_c   1.000
_cell.angle_alpha   90.00
_cell.angle_beta   90.00
_cell.angle_gamma   90.00
#
_symmetry.space_group_name_H-M   'P 1'
#
loop_
_entity.id
_entity.type
_entity.pdbx_description
1 polymer ?
#
loop_
_entity_poly.entity_id
_entity_poly.type
_entity_poly.pdbx_seq_one_letter_code
_entity_poly.pdbx_strand_id
1 'polypeptide(L)'
;MRFLILSFFILLLAACSNAQPLDEPEPETQDEETAEEETNKEEDASKKEEQPEEPELDPAYDSSGNVDVLSPNFHKDYLNNYYYNSYAGIERGMTKDEVAGVLGKPSDEDDVPVDEVFNDIGVRYAEPDGTVTQILITPDEDITLDEVIESFGEPTQDLAPEDTGTTVRILTYQPDEDSNFYIAVEGDEDDNVSLIYPAYTSNTEVVTEENVMDFIRAYYDKNVIDISLISFDDPVMNEEGYFEIPFTNNHHGLTGTFRVWTYGQVEYINENGEYAYGEFIPYADGKIK
;
A
#
# COMPACT_ATOMS: atom_id res chain seq x y z
N MET A 1 -26.75 -12.02 51.49
CA MET A 1 -26.53 -11.14 52.67
C MET A 1 -25.12 -10.57 52.56
N ARG A 2 -25.00 -9.23 52.44
CA ARG A 2 -23.78 -8.41 52.49
C ARG A 2 -22.64 -8.65 51.46
N PHE A 3 -22.36 -7.56 50.72
CA PHE A 3 -21.14 -7.26 49.97
C PHE A 3 -19.88 -7.29 50.84
N LEU A 4 -18.71 -7.40 50.18
CA LEU A 4 -17.54 -6.62 50.59
C LEU A 4 -16.68 -6.24 49.37
N ILE A 5 -16.69 -4.94 49.03
CA ILE A 5 -15.76 -4.29 48.10
C ILE A 5 -14.56 -3.85 48.94
N LEU A 6 -13.33 -4.07 48.46
CA LEU A 6 -12.15 -3.43 49.05
C LEU A 6 -11.42 -2.61 47.99
N SER A 7 -11.87 -1.37 47.84
CA SER A 7 -11.08 -0.29 47.24
C SER A 7 -10.10 0.22 48.28
N PHE A 8 -8.86 0.51 47.89
CA PHE A 8 -7.95 1.33 48.67
C PHE A 8 -7.30 2.37 47.77
N PHE A 9 -7.49 3.63 48.15
CA PHE A 9 -6.97 4.83 47.51
C PHE A 9 -6.22 5.64 48.57
N ILE A 10 -5.68 6.82 48.20
CA ILE A 10 -5.05 7.84 49.06
C ILE A 10 -3.71 7.35 49.73
N LEU A 11 -2.59 8.09 49.73
CA LEU A 11 -2.43 9.54 49.88
C LEU A 11 -1.32 10.20 49.03
N LEU A 12 -1.65 11.42 48.59
CA LEU A 12 -0.71 12.44 48.09
C LEU A 12 0.28 12.89 49.17
N LEU A 13 1.48 13.30 48.74
CA LEU A 13 2.26 14.33 49.41
C LEU A 13 2.52 15.48 48.43
N ALA A 14 1.78 16.58 48.62
CA ALA A 14 2.13 17.88 48.06
C ALA A 14 2.78 18.73 49.16
N ALA A 15 3.91 19.34 48.85
CA ALA A 15 4.49 20.43 49.64
C ALA A 15 4.86 21.56 48.66
N CYS A 16 4.10 22.65 48.73
CA CYS A 16 4.28 23.83 47.89
C CYS A 16 5.07 24.94 48.61
N SER A 17 5.39 26.00 47.85
CA SER A 17 5.78 27.36 48.28
C SER A 17 7.22 27.59 48.77
N ASN A 18 7.84 28.75 48.51
CA ASN A 18 7.72 29.77 47.43
C ASN A 18 8.76 30.88 47.68
N ALA A 19 8.98 31.77 46.68
CA ALA A 19 9.46 33.15 46.83
C ALA A 19 10.93 33.41 47.30
N GLN A 20 11.69 34.41 46.83
CA GLN A 20 11.58 35.32 45.67
C GLN A 20 12.98 36.01 45.41
N PRO A 21 13.12 37.19 44.75
CA PRO A 21 14.04 37.40 43.62
C PRO A 21 15.43 37.94 44.02
N LEU A 22 16.31 38.13 43.01
CA LEU A 22 17.45 39.05 43.09
C LEU A 22 17.51 39.93 41.84
N ASP A 23 17.51 41.24 42.08
CA ASP A 23 17.62 42.31 41.07
C ASP A 23 19.08 42.53 40.61
N GLU A 24 19.19 43.36 39.56
CA GLU A 24 20.39 43.84 38.87
C GLU A 24 21.42 44.56 39.78
N PRO A 25 22.62 44.85 39.25
CA PRO A 25 22.88 46.27 39.00
C PRO A 25 23.65 46.59 37.69
N GLU A 26 23.16 47.59 36.99
CA GLU A 26 23.94 48.57 36.20
C GLU A 26 24.26 49.81 37.11
N PRO A 27 25.08 50.84 36.73
CA PRO A 27 25.33 51.31 35.35
C PRO A 27 26.71 51.96 35.02
N GLU A 28 26.80 52.51 33.79
CA GLU A 28 27.71 53.59 33.28
C GLU A 28 29.22 53.29 33.07
N THR A 29 29.93 53.78 32.03
CA THR A 29 29.61 54.65 30.86
C THR A 29 30.67 54.49 29.73
N GLN A 30 30.44 55.18 28.59
CA GLN A 30 31.35 55.46 27.44
C GLN A 30 31.48 54.38 26.36
N ASP A 31 31.54 54.66 25.05
CA ASP A 31 31.18 55.79 24.16
C ASP A 31 31.19 55.16 22.71
N GLU A 32 30.56 55.63 21.62
CA GLU A 32 29.88 56.90 21.28
C GLU A 32 28.72 56.63 20.26
N GLU A 33 28.53 57.46 19.23
CA GLU A 33 27.51 57.43 18.14
C GLU A 33 27.65 56.26 17.12
N THR A 34 26.59 55.70 16.53
CA THR A 34 25.85 56.34 15.41
C THR A 34 24.52 55.66 15.12
N ALA A 35 23.51 56.45 14.74
CA ALA A 35 22.35 55.99 14.02
C ALA A 35 22.46 56.43 12.56
N GLU A 36 22.24 55.54 11.60
CA GLU A 36 21.37 55.81 10.46
C GLU A 36 20.91 54.49 9.83
N GLU A 37 19.65 54.48 9.43
CA GLU A 37 18.87 53.32 8.98
C GLU A 37 18.79 53.35 7.46
N GLU A 38 19.27 52.32 6.75
CA GLU A 38 18.76 52.02 5.41
C GLU A 38 18.92 50.55 5.01
N THR A 39 17.76 49.88 4.92
CA THR A 39 17.41 48.75 4.05
C THR A 39 18.52 47.79 3.60
N ASN A 40 18.39 46.51 4.00
CA ASN A 40 18.71 45.41 3.09
C ASN A 40 17.64 44.32 3.17
N LYS A 41 17.23 43.81 2.01
CA LYS A 41 16.36 42.63 1.92
C LYS A 41 17.24 41.41 2.12
N GLU A 42 17.00 40.63 3.17
CA GLU A 42 17.47 39.25 3.19
C GLU A 42 16.47 38.40 2.40
N GLU A 43 16.94 37.87 1.27
CA GLU A 43 16.26 36.77 0.60
C GLU A 43 16.40 35.55 1.50
N ASP A 44 15.28 35.10 2.08
CA ASP A 44 15.20 33.84 2.82
C ASP A 44 15.32 32.68 1.82
N ALA A 45 16.56 32.40 1.43
CA ALA A 45 16.94 31.29 0.58
C ALA A 45 16.86 29.99 1.38
N SER A 46 15.62 29.57 1.65
CA SER A 46 15.30 28.24 2.16
C SER A 46 15.86 27.19 1.22
N LYS A 47 17.05 26.68 1.56
CA LYS A 47 17.60 25.47 0.96
C LYS A 47 16.68 24.32 1.36
N LYS A 48 15.81 23.92 0.42
CA LYS A 48 15.44 22.51 0.34
C LYS A 48 16.74 21.72 0.28
N GLU A 49 16.98 20.91 1.30
CA GLU A 49 17.89 19.79 1.14
C GLU A 49 17.19 18.84 0.16
N GLU A 50 17.70 18.78 -1.07
CA GLU A 50 17.32 17.74 -2.02
C GLU A 50 17.76 16.42 -1.41
N GLN A 51 16.78 15.68 -0.88
CA GLN A 51 16.94 14.29 -0.48
C GLN A 51 17.52 13.55 -1.69
N PRO A 52 18.62 12.78 -1.55
CA PRO A 52 19.20 12.08 -2.68
C PRO A 52 18.12 11.18 -3.31
N GLU A 53 17.90 11.32 -4.62
CA GLU A 53 17.08 10.35 -5.35
C GLU A 53 17.73 8.97 -5.16
N GLU A 54 16.98 8.03 -4.60
CA GLU A 54 17.43 6.64 -4.55
C GLU A 54 17.57 6.15 -6.00
N PRO A 55 18.66 5.43 -6.34
CA PRO A 55 18.85 4.95 -7.69
C PRO A 55 17.71 4.00 -8.06
N GLU A 56 17.14 4.17 -9.26
CA GLU A 56 16.22 3.19 -9.85
C GLU A 56 16.85 1.80 -9.75
N LEU A 57 16.12 0.86 -9.14
CA LEU A 57 16.56 -0.52 -9.02
C LEU A 57 16.37 -1.19 -10.38
N ASP A 58 17.39 -1.93 -10.84
CA ASP A 58 17.21 -2.83 -11.98
C ASP A 58 16.07 -3.83 -11.64
N PRO A 59 15.14 -4.12 -12.57
CA PRO A 59 14.04 -5.03 -12.30
C PRO A 59 14.56 -6.41 -11.91
N ALA A 60 13.83 -7.10 -11.03
CA ALA A 60 14.12 -8.47 -10.61
C ALA A 60 13.80 -9.52 -11.69
N TYR A 61 13.42 -9.10 -12.90
CA TYR A 61 12.98 -9.95 -13.99
C TYR A 61 13.67 -9.59 -15.30
N ASP A 62 13.79 -10.57 -16.20
CA ASP A 62 14.29 -10.36 -17.57
C ASP A 62 13.15 -10.19 -18.60
N SER A 63 13.51 -9.85 -19.84
CA SER A 63 12.53 -9.65 -20.93
C SER A 63 11.83 -10.92 -21.42
N SER A 64 12.13 -12.08 -20.84
CA SER A 64 11.51 -13.37 -21.15
C SER A 64 10.56 -13.82 -20.03
N GLY A 65 10.57 -13.14 -18.88
CA GLY A 65 9.81 -13.53 -17.70
C GLY A 65 10.57 -14.43 -16.73
N ASN A 66 11.90 -14.57 -16.84
CA ASN A 66 12.67 -15.17 -15.75
C ASN A 66 12.75 -14.18 -14.58
N VAL A 67 12.63 -14.63 -13.34
CA VAL A 67 12.57 -13.80 -12.12
C VAL A 67 13.60 -14.28 -11.10
N ASP A 68 14.59 -13.44 -10.80
CA ASP A 68 15.56 -13.70 -9.73
C ASP A 68 14.89 -13.40 -8.38
N VAL A 69 14.11 -14.38 -7.90
CA VAL A 69 13.33 -14.31 -6.66
C VAL A 69 14.22 -13.95 -5.48
N LEU A 70 15.40 -14.57 -5.34
CA LEU A 70 16.32 -14.34 -4.22
C LEU A 70 17.08 -13.01 -4.32
N SER A 71 16.90 -12.23 -5.39
CA SER A 71 17.59 -10.96 -5.55
C SER A 71 17.19 -9.91 -4.49
N PRO A 72 18.13 -9.04 -4.07
CA PRO A 72 17.80 -7.86 -3.27
C PRO A 72 16.83 -6.88 -3.95
N ASN A 73 16.67 -6.98 -5.28
CA ASN A 73 15.74 -6.13 -6.03
C ASN A 73 14.32 -6.70 -5.96
N PHE A 74 14.14 -8.03 -6.00
CA PHE A 74 12.83 -8.67 -5.78
C PHE A 74 12.28 -8.34 -4.40
N HIS A 75 13.12 -8.40 -3.35
CA HIS A 75 12.74 -7.98 -2.01
C HIS A 75 12.34 -6.50 -1.97
N LYS A 76 13.19 -5.60 -2.45
CA LYS A 76 12.91 -4.15 -2.36
C LYS A 76 11.67 -3.74 -3.15
N ASP A 77 11.47 -4.34 -4.31
CA ASP A 77 10.39 -3.99 -5.23
C ASP A 77 9.14 -4.86 -5.02
N TYR A 78 9.21 -6.15 -5.35
CA TYR A 78 8.05 -7.04 -5.35
C TYR A 78 7.46 -7.26 -3.95
N LEU A 79 8.29 -7.49 -2.94
CA LEU A 79 7.78 -7.74 -1.58
C LEU A 79 7.16 -6.51 -0.89
N ASN A 80 7.38 -5.29 -1.41
CA ASN A 80 6.87 -4.04 -0.84
C ASN A 80 5.75 -3.36 -1.68
N ASN A 81 5.38 -3.95 -2.82
CA ASN A 81 4.43 -3.38 -3.78
C ASN A 81 3.37 -4.41 -4.23
N TYR A 82 2.14 -3.95 -4.44
CA TYR A 82 1.00 -4.82 -4.72
C TYR A 82 0.85 -5.13 -6.21
N TYR A 83 1.70 -6.02 -6.72
CA TYR A 83 1.75 -6.39 -8.14
C TYR A 83 0.68 -7.42 -8.60
N TYR A 84 -0.54 -7.31 -8.09
CA TYR A 84 -1.64 -8.24 -8.40
C TYR A 84 -2.07 -8.14 -9.87
N ASN A 85 -2.10 -6.91 -10.39
CA ASN A 85 -2.68 -6.55 -11.68
C ASN A 85 -1.66 -6.10 -12.73
N SER A 86 -0.39 -5.90 -12.36
CA SER A 86 0.64 -5.44 -13.29
C SER A 86 2.02 -5.87 -12.80
N TYR A 87 2.79 -6.55 -13.63
CA TYR A 87 4.19 -6.93 -13.36
C TYR A 87 4.87 -7.31 -14.67
N ALA A 88 6.20 -7.19 -14.75
CA ALA A 88 7.00 -7.54 -15.93
C ALA A 88 6.53 -6.94 -17.28
N GLY A 89 5.89 -5.77 -17.25
CA GLY A 89 5.33 -5.12 -18.44
C GLY A 89 3.99 -5.70 -18.92
N ILE A 90 3.42 -6.68 -18.20
CA ILE A 90 2.02 -7.12 -18.36
C ILE A 90 1.13 -6.24 -17.47
N GLU A 91 -0.06 -5.91 -17.97
CA GLU A 91 -1.10 -5.19 -17.23
C GLU A 91 -2.45 -5.90 -17.36
N ARG A 92 -3.30 -5.74 -16.34
CA ARG A 92 -4.70 -6.20 -16.32
C ARG A 92 -5.43 -5.71 -17.56
N GLY A 93 -6.22 -6.59 -18.18
CA GLY A 93 -6.95 -6.28 -19.40
C GLY A 93 -6.19 -6.59 -20.70
N MET A 94 -4.87 -6.80 -20.68
CA MET A 94 -4.14 -7.34 -21.84
C MET A 94 -4.70 -8.72 -22.23
N THR A 95 -4.74 -9.00 -23.53
CA THR A 95 -5.10 -10.32 -24.08
C THR A 95 -3.91 -11.28 -24.07
N LYS A 96 -4.18 -12.60 -24.17
CA LYS A 96 -3.15 -13.64 -24.36
C LYS A 96 -2.13 -13.31 -25.46
N ASP A 97 -2.57 -12.77 -26.60
CA ASP A 97 -1.70 -12.38 -27.72
C ASP A 97 -0.81 -11.15 -27.38
N GLU A 98 -1.27 -10.24 -26.52
CA GLU A 98 -0.50 -9.08 -26.05
C GLU A 98 0.53 -9.49 -25.00
N VAL A 99 0.15 -10.33 -24.04
CA VAL A 99 1.08 -10.95 -23.07
C VAL A 99 2.20 -11.69 -23.80
N ALA A 100 1.84 -12.51 -24.80
CA ALA A 100 2.81 -13.21 -25.63
C ALA A 100 3.66 -12.27 -26.52
N GLY A 101 3.18 -11.05 -26.78
CA GLY A 101 3.95 -9.98 -27.42
C GLY A 101 5.02 -9.36 -26.50
N VAL A 102 4.83 -9.45 -25.18
CA VAL A 102 5.75 -8.92 -24.15
C VAL A 102 6.76 -9.99 -23.72
N LEU A 103 6.31 -11.14 -23.20
CA LEU A 103 7.19 -12.19 -22.63
C LEU A 103 7.60 -13.28 -23.63
N GLY A 104 6.97 -13.35 -24.80
CA GLY A 104 7.22 -14.39 -25.80
C GLY A 104 6.17 -15.50 -25.77
N LYS A 105 6.58 -16.77 -25.76
CA LYS A 105 5.61 -17.87 -25.73
C LYS A 105 5.44 -18.38 -24.30
N PRO A 106 4.25 -18.88 -23.93
CA PRO A 106 4.13 -19.62 -22.70
C PRO A 106 5.04 -20.85 -22.72
N SER A 107 5.50 -21.24 -21.55
CA SER A 107 6.15 -22.51 -21.24
C SER A 107 5.20 -23.69 -21.51
N ASP A 108 5.71 -24.92 -21.38
CA ASP A 108 4.84 -26.09 -21.34
C ASP A 108 3.96 -26.05 -20.07
N GLU A 109 2.83 -26.76 -20.05
CA GLU A 109 1.86 -26.72 -18.92
C GLU A 109 2.44 -27.35 -17.63
N ASP A 110 2.57 -26.55 -16.58
CA ASP A 110 2.88 -26.99 -15.21
C ASP A 110 1.62 -27.11 -14.34
N ASP A 111 1.67 -27.95 -13.30
CA ASP A 111 0.54 -28.23 -12.38
C ASP A 111 0.34 -27.12 -11.31
N VAL A 112 0.50 -25.86 -11.73
CA VAL A 112 0.31 -24.65 -10.94
C VAL A 112 -1.08 -24.04 -11.18
N PRO A 113 -1.69 -23.35 -10.20
CA PRO A 113 -3.07 -22.87 -10.30
C PRO A 113 -3.20 -21.57 -11.12
N VAL A 114 -2.65 -21.54 -12.34
CA VAL A 114 -2.71 -20.41 -13.30
C VAL A 114 -3.15 -20.91 -14.69
N ASP A 115 -3.47 -20.01 -15.61
CA ASP A 115 -3.98 -20.38 -16.94
C ASP A 115 -2.85 -20.53 -17.98
N GLU A 116 -1.80 -19.72 -17.88
CA GLU A 116 -0.58 -19.81 -18.70
C GLU A 116 0.64 -19.40 -17.86
N VAL A 117 1.79 -20.04 -18.12
CA VAL A 117 3.08 -19.77 -17.46
C VAL A 117 4.07 -19.25 -18.51
N PHE A 118 4.87 -18.24 -18.18
CA PHE A 118 5.87 -17.62 -19.05
C PHE A 118 7.22 -17.56 -18.30
N ASN A 119 7.99 -18.66 -18.35
CA ASN A 119 9.07 -18.94 -17.40
C ASN A 119 8.55 -18.75 -15.96
N ASP A 120 9.14 -17.87 -15.14
CA ASP A 120 8.76 -17.72 -13.73
C ASP A 120 7.47 -16.90 -13.49
N ILE A 121 6.73 -16.53 -14.55
CA ILE A 121 5.54 -15.67 -14.45
C ILE A 121 4.26 -16.43 -14.81
N GLY A 122 3.40 -16.64 -13.81
CA GLY A 122 2.07 -17.21 -13.96
C GLY A 122 1.01 -16.14 -14.23
N VAL A 123 0.12 -16.38 -15.18
CA VAL A 123 -0.94 -15.45 -15.59
C VAL A 123 -2.30 -16.12 -15.48
N ARG A 124 -3.27 -15.41 -14.89
CA ARG A 124 -4.70 -15.78 -14.90
C ARG A 124 -5.48 -14.82 -15.81
N TYR A 125 -6.48 -15.35 -16.51
CA TYR A 125 -7.35 -14.62 -17.42
C TYR A 125 -8.82 -14.65 -17.00
N ALA A 126 -9.59 -13.65 -17.39
CA ALA A 126 -11.05 -13.63 -17.26
C ALA A 126 -11.70 -14.47 -18.38
N GLU A 127 -12.62 -15.36 -18.01
CA GLU A 127 -13.55 -15.99 -18.94
C GLU A 127 -14.85 -15.15 -19.04
N PRO A 128 -15.40 -14.90 -20.25
CA PRO A 128 -14.98 -15.40 -21.56
C PRO A 128 -14.04 -14.47 -22.35
N ASP A 129 -13.63 -13.34 -21.77
CA ASP A 129 -13.01 -12.24 -22.51
C ASP A 129 -11.51 -12.47 -22.82
N GLY A 130 -10.86 -13.43 -22.15
CA GLY A 130 -9.48 -13.84 -22.42
C GLY A 130 -8.43 -12.81 -22.02
N THR A 131 -8.73 -11.96 -21.03
CA THR A 131 -7.90 -10.83 -20.61
C THR A 131 -7.33 -10.99 -19.20
N VAL A 132 -6.12 -10.49 -18.96
CA VAL A 132 -5.39 -10.66 -17.68
C VAL A 132 -6.21 -10.16 -16.50
N THR A 133 -6.35 -11.00 -15.48
CA THR A 133 -7.01 -10.70 -14.19
C THR A 133 -6.08 -10.74 -12.99
N GLN A 134 -5.01 -11.54 -13.07
CA GLN A 134 -3.99 -11.63 -12.02
C GLN A 134 -2.64 -12.06 -12.63
N ILE A 135 -1.56 -11.55 -12.06
CA ILE A 135 -0.18 -11.98 -12.32
C ILE A 135 0.39 -12.54 -11.01
N LEU A 136 1.14 -13.63 -11.11
CA LEU A 136 1.74 -14.37 -10.00
C LEU A 136 3.17 -14.77 -10.41
N ILE A 137 4.03 -15.08 -9.45
CA ILE A 137 5.35 -15.68 -9.71
C ILE A 137 5.25 -17.18 -9.46
N THR A 138 5.75 -17.99 -10.38
CA THR A 138 5.77 -19.46 -10.36
C THR A 138 7.19 -19.92 -10.70
N PRO A 139 8.15 -19.92 -9.75
CA PRO A 139 9.55 -20.17 -10.06
C PRO A 139 9.79 -21.59 -10.59
N ASP A 140 10.61 -21.73 -11.64
CA ASP A 140 11.08 -23.03 -12.18
C ASP A 140 12.34 -23.55 -11.45
N GLU A 141 13.00 -22.71 -10.64
CA GLU A 141 14.14 -23.13 -9.82
C GLU A 141 13.70 -23.71 -8.45
N ASP A 142 14.34 -24.82 -8.04
CA ASP A 142 14.22 -25.44 -6.70
C ASP A 142 14.73 -24.48 -5.60
N ILE A 143 13.93 -23.47 -5.24
CA ILE A 143 14.22 -22.47 -4.20
C ILE A 143 13.46 -22.86 -2.94
N THR A 144 14.15 -23.06 -1.81
CA THR A 144 13.48 -23.41 -0.54
C THR A 144 12.89 -22.19 0.17
N LEU A 145 11.82 -22.41 0.94
CA LEU A 145 11.26 -21.38 1.84
C LEU A 145 12.29 -20.88 2.86
N ASP A 146 13.25 -21.71 3.28
CA ASP A 146 14.31 -21.29 4.19
C ASP A 146 15.36 -20.38 3.49
N GLU A 147 15.64 -20.57 2.19
CA GLU A 147 16.49 -19.65 1.40
C GLU A 147 15.84 -18.27 1.19
N VAL A 148 14.51 -18.23 1.09
CA VAL A 148 13.71 -16.98 1.11
C VAL A 148 13.90 -16.24 2.43
N ILE A 149 13.81 -16.96 3.57
CA ILE A 149 14.04 -16.39 4.91
C ILE A 149 15.50 -15.93 5.09
N GLU A 150 16.49 -16.69 4.62
CA GLU A 150 17.90 -16.28 4.66
C GLU A 150 18.16 -15.02 3.82
N SER A 151 17.41 -14.81 2.73
CA SER A 151 17.59 -13.69 1.80
C SER A 151 16.88 -12.41 2.25
N PHE A 152 15.67 -12.50 2.81
CA PHE A 152 14.84 -11.33 3.13
C PHE A 152 14.68 -11.08 4.64
N GLY A 153 14.95 -12.09 5.46
CA GLY A 153 14.69 -12.09 6.89
C GLY A 153 13.37 -12.77 7.26
N GLU A 154 13.08 -12.72 8.56
CA GLU A 154 11.89 -13.33 9.17
C GLU A 154 10.60 -12.81 8.51
N PRO A 155 9.65 -13.68 8.15
CA PRO A 155 8.35 -13.28 7.63
C PRO A 155 7.49 -12.66 8.74
N THR A 156 6.46 -11.91 8.35
CA THR A 156 5.41 -11.42 9.26
C THR A 156 4.67 -12.58 9.93
N GLN A 157 4.40 -13.66 9.18
CA GLN A 157 3.90 -14.93 9.70
C GLN A 157 4.51 -16.08 8.90
N ASP A 158 5.00 -17.10 9.60
CA ASP A 158 5.37 -18.41 9.07
C ASP A 158 4.25 -19.38 9.45
N LEU A 159 3.47 -19.82 8.46
CA LEU A 159 2.22 -20.56 8.67
C LEU A 159 2.41 -22.01 8.24
N ALA A 160 2.27 -22.93 9.19
CA ALA A 160 2.32 -24.36 8.90
C ALA A 160 1.03 -24.83 8.20
N PRO A 161 1.03 -26.01 7.54
CA PRO A 161 -0.17 -26.59 6.93
C PRO A 161 -1.37 -26.67 7.90
N GLU A 162 -1.12 -26.95 9.18
CA GLU A 162 -2.16 -26.98 10.23
C GLU A 162 -2.77 -25.61 10.57
N ASP A 163 -2.05 -24.50 10.37
CA ASP A 163 -2.53 -23.15 10.66
C ASP A 163 -3.42 -22.62 9.52
N THR A 164 -3.08 -22.98 8.28
CA THR A 164 -3.80 -22.57 7.06
C THR A 164 -4.94 -23.53 6.70
N GLY A 165 -4.87 -24.78 7.15
CA GLY A 165 -5.76 -25.86 6.72
C GLY A 165 -5.47 -26.37 5.30
N THR A 166 -4.31 -26.02 4.74
CA THR A 166 -3.81 -26.49 3.44
C THR A 166 -2.90 -27.71 3.62
N THR A 167 -2.17 -28.09 2.57
CA THR A 167 -1.13 -29.14 2.61
C THR A 167 0.29 -28.59 2.65
N VAL A 168 0.46 -27.26 2.58
CA VAL A 168 1.75 -26.60 2.34
C VAL A 168 2.04 -25.52 3.40
N ARG A 169 3.32 -25.20 3.59
CA ARG A 169 3.78 -24.07 4.41
C ARG A 169 3.63 -22.78 3.61
N ILE A 170 3.26 -21.68 4.28
CA ILE A 170 3.11 -20.35 3.65
C ILE A 170 3.83 -19.31 4.50
N LEU A 171 4.79 -18.61 3.90
CA LEU A 171 5.38 -17.41 4.48
C LEU A 171 4.57 -16.19 4.04
N THR A 172 4.40 -15.21 4.92
CA THR A 172 3.73 -13.94 4.59
C THR A 172 4.63 -12.76 4.91
N TYR A 173 4.78 -11.85 3.96
CA TYR A 173 5.55 -10.61 4.09
C TYR A 173 4.60 -9.42 3.95
N GLN A 174 4.31 -8.75 5.06
CA GLN A 174 3.54 -7.51 5.11
C GLN A 174 4.50 -6.32 5.09
N PRO A 175 4.41 -5.37 4.12
CA PRO A 175 5.41 -4.30 3.97
C PRO A 175 5.53 -3.37 5.19
N ASP A 176 4.40 -3.06 5.83
CA ASP A 176 4.30 -2.20 7.01
C ASP A 176 3.13 -2.65 7.91
N GLU A 177 3.17 -2.35 9.21
CA GLU A 177 2.13 -2.75 10.18
C GLU A 177 0.72 -2.24 9.79
N ASP A 178 0.62 -1.05 9.18
CA ASP A 178 -0.63 -0.44 8.72
C ASP A 178 -0.99 -0.81 7.26
N SER A 179 -0.28 -1.76 6.63
CA SER A 179 -0.58 -2.20 5.25
C SER A 179 -1.91 -2.96 5.15
N ASN A 180 -2.68 -2.69 4.08
CA ASN A 180 -3.88 -3.47 3.73
C ASN A 180 -3.59 -4.70 2.84
N PHE A 181 -2.32 -5.04 2.61
CA PHE A 181 -1.92 -6.23 1.86
C PHE A 181 -0.62 -6.86 2.38
N TYR A 182 -0.43 -8.13 2.04
CA TYR A 182 0.80 -8.90 2.23
C TYR A 182 1.15 -9.64 0.95
N ILE A 183 2.40 -10.08 0.81
CA ILE A 183 2.83 -11.03 -0.20
C ILE A 183 2.91 -12.42 0.45
N ALA A 184 2.24 -13.40 -0.13
CA ALA A 184 2.37 -14.80 0.23
C ALA A 184 3.49 -15.45 -0.59
N VAL A 185 4.32 -16.26 0.06
CA VAL A 185 5.25 -17.20 -0.57
C VAL A 185 4.79 -18.60 -0.14
N GLU A 186 4.16 -19.33 -1.05
CA GLU A 186 3.58 -20.65 -0.83
C GLU A 186 4.59 -21.74 -1.22
N GLY A 187 4.72 -22.75 -0.36
CA GLY A 187 5.57 -23.92 -0.61
C GLY A 187 4.89 -24.99 -1.46
N ASP A 188 5.63 -26.05 -1.80
CA ASP A 188 5.12 -27.35 -2.25
C ASP A 188 5.09 -28.37 -1.09
N GLU A 189 5.02 -29.68 -1.38
CA GLU A 189 5.10 -30.74 -0.35
C GLU A 189 6.51 -30.95 0.24
N ASP A 190 7.55 -30.38 -0.38
CA ASP A 190 8.98 -30.50 -0.02
C ASP A 190 9.57 -29.14 0.48
N ASP A 191 8.73 -28.14 0.75
CA ASP A 191 9.06 -26.76 1.16
C ASP A 191 9.85 -25.92 0.11
N ASN A 192 9.71 -26.23 -1.19
CA ASN A 192 10.18 -25.35 -2.28
C ASN A 192 9.10 -24.33 -2.67
N VAL A 193 9.48 -23.13 -3.10
CA VAL A 193 8.56 -22.06 -3.52
C VAL A 193 7.78 -22.49 -4.76
N SER A 194 6.47 -22.70 -4.62
CA SER A 194 5.57 -23.05 -5.71
C SER A 194 4.85 -21.84 -6.31
N LEU A 195 4.56 -20.82 -5.48
CA LEU A 195 3.78 -19.66 -5.88
C LEU A 195 4.10 -18.43 -5.01
N ILE A 196 4.29 -17.27 -5.62
CA ILE A 196 4.37 -15.97 -4.92
C ILE A 196 3.28 -15.04 -5.44
N TYR A 197 2.49 -14.47 -4.52
CA TYR A 197 1.38 -13.59 -4.90
C TYR A 197 1.01 -12.56 -3.82
N PRO A 198 0.62 -11.33 -4.23
CA PRO A 198 -0.01 -10.37 -3.33
C PRO A 198 -1.43 -10.81 -2.96
N ALA A 199 -1.81 -10.58 -1.70
CA ALA A 199 -3.16 -10.79 -1.17
C ALA A 199 -3.54 -9.65 -0.21
N TYR A 200 -4.80 -9.25 -0.23
CA TYR A 200 -5.30 -8.20 0.67
C TYR A 200 -5.56 -8.74 2.09
N THR A 201 -5.32 -7.91 3.10
CA THR A 201 -5.74 -8.17 4.47
C THR A 201 -7.19 -7.71 4.64
N SER A 202 -8.10 -8.60 5.05
CA SER A 202 -9.49 -8.22 5.34
C SER A 202 -9.69 -7.41 6.63
N ASN A 203 -8.61 -7.21 7.40
CA ASN A 203 -8.66 -6.77 8.80
C ASN A 203 -7.97 -5.42 9.07
N THR A 204 -7.24 -4.86 8.08
CA THR A 204 -6.58 -3.56 8.22
C THR A 204 -7.47 -2.47 7.62
N GLU A 205 -7.90 -1.53 8.44
CA GLU A 205 -8.61 -0.32 7.99
C GLU A 205 -7.59 0.77 7.65
N VAL A 206 -7.51 1.15 6.38
CA VAL A 206 -6.56 2.15 5.84
C VAL A 206 -7.24 3.40 5.31
N VAL A 207 -8.56 3.35 5.08
CA VAL A 207 -9.34 4.50 4.62
C VAL A 207 -9.95 5.24 5.80
N THR A 208 -9.73 6.54 5.82
CA THR A 208 -10.18 7.51 6.81
C THR A 208 -10.87 8.69 6.12
N GLU A 209 -11.57 9.52 6.89
CA GLU A 209 -12.18 10.75 6.36
C GLU A 209 -11.14 11.70 5.75
N GLU A 210 -9.87 11.63 6.19
CA GLU A 210 -8.78 12.48 5.70
C GLU A 210 -8.21 12.02 4.35
N ASN A 211 -8.16 10.71 4.07
CA ASN A 211 -7.54 10.15 2.85
C ASN A 211 -8.52 9.49 1.85
N VAL A 212 -9.81 9.38 2.17
CA VAL A 212 -10.82 8.74 1.30
C VAL A 212 -10.87 9.31 -0.12
N MET A 213 -10.62 10.62 -0.28
CA MET A 213 -10.59 11.26 -1.59
C MET A 213 -9.37 10.87 -2.43
N ASP A 214 -8.29 10.39 -1.81
CA ASP A 214 -7.10 9.89 -2.52
C ASP A 214 -7.37 8.52 -3.15
N PHE A 215 -8.13 7.66 -2.47
CA PHE A 215 -8.63 6.40 -3.03
C PHE A 215 -9.52 6.63 -4.26
N ILE A 216 -10.40 7.64 -4.20
CA ILE A 216 -11.23 8.04 -5.36
C ILE A 216 -10.35 8.56 -6.52
N ARG A 217 -9.33 9.38 -6.23
CA ARG A 217 -8.39 9.89 -7.24
C ARG A 217 -7.63 8.74 -7.92
N ALA A 218 -7.07 7.82 -7.14
CA ALA A 218 -6.34 6.67 -7.65
C ALA A 218 -7.22 5.73 -8.51
N TYR A 219 -8.49 5.54 -8.14
CA TYR A 219 -9.47 4.86 -8.98
C TYR A 219 -9.69 5.58 -10.32
N TYR A 220 -9.79 6.91 -10.29
CA TYR A 220 -10.03 7.72 -11.49
C TYR A 220 -8.86 7.77 -12.47
N ASP A 221 -7.63 7.87 -11.97
CA ASP A 221 -6.42 7.91 -12.81
C ASP A 221 -6.29 6.66 -13.69
N LYS A 222 -6.73 5.50 -13.18
CA LYS A 222 -6.80 4.23 -13.94
C LYS A 222 -7.97 4.16 -14.92
N ASN A 223 -9.10 4.80 -14.60
CA ASN A 223 -10.36 4.65 -15.34
C ASN A 223 -10.69 5.83 -16.29
N VAL A 224 -9.76 6.77 -16.49
CA VAL A 224 -9.72 7.77 -17.59
C VAL A 224 -10.94 8.72 -17.65
N ILE A 225 -11.62 8.95 -16.52
CA ILE A 225 -12.63 10.00 -16.39
C ILE A 225 -11.97 11.22 -15.76
N ASP A 226 -12.06 12.37 -16.43
CA ASP A 226 -11.50 13.63 -15.94
C ASP A 226 -12.22 14.09 -14.65
N ILE A 227 -11.58 13.84 -13.51
CA ILE A 227 -12.07 14.17 -12.18
C ILE A 227 -12.29 15.68 -11.99
N SER A 228 -11.65 16.55 -12.79
CA SER A 228 -11.88 18.00 -12.74
C SER A 228 -13.29 18.41 -13.21
N LEU A 229 -14.00 17.51 -13.90
CA LEU A 229 -15.38 17.69 -14.30
C LEU A 229 -16.39 17.26 -13.23
N ILE A 230 -15.93 16.80 -12.06
CA ILE A 230 -16.77 16.23 -11.01
C ILE A 230 -16.79 17.15 -9.77
N SER A 231 -17.99 17.40 -9.24
CA SER A 231 -18.18 17.95 -7.91
C SER A 231 -18.52 16.81 -6.95
N PHE A 232 -17.78 16.68 -5.85
CA PHE A 232 -18.08 15.73 -4.78
C PHE A 232 -18.77 16.47 -3.63
N ASP A 233 -19.69 15.79 -2.95
CA ASP A 233 -20.19 16.19 -1.64
C ASP A 233 -19.28 15.61 -0.53
N ASP A 234 -19.46 16.06 0.71
CA ASP A 234 -18.64 15.59 1.85
C ASP A 234 -18.83 14.06 2.09
N PRO A 235 -17.74 13.29 2.31
CA PRO A 235 -17.83 11.86 2.63
C PRO A 235 -18.62 11.58 3.90
N VAL A 236 -19.47 10.55 3.88
CA VAL A 236 -20.24 10.10 5.06
C VAL A 236 -19.97 8.63 5.35
N MET A 237 -19.43 8.32 6.53
CA MET A 237 -19.27 6.93 6.98
C MET A 237 -20.63 6.26 7.19
N ASN A 238 -20.84 5.12 6.54
CA ASN A 238 -22.02 4.28 6.64
C ASN A 238 -21.91 3.26 7.79
N GLU A 239 -23.04 2.80 8.33
CA GLU A 239 -23.09 1.72 9.32
C GLU A 239 -22.53 0.38 8.78
N GLU A 240 -22.46 0.22 7.46
CA GLU A 240 -21.91 -0.96 6.76
C GLU A 240 -20.37 -0.97 6.63
N GLY A 241 -19.64 0.09 7.03
CA GLY A 241 -18.16 0.11 7.02
C GLY A 241 -17.53 0.64 5.73
N TYR A 242 -18.21 1.55 5.04
CA TYR A 242 -17.66 2.33 3.92
C TYR A 242 -18.04 3.80 4.03
N PHE A 243 -17.19 4.67 3.48
CA PHE A 243 -17.58 6.04 3.18
C PHE A 243 -18.46 6.05 1.93
N GLU A 244 -19.58 6.76 2.01
CA GLU A 244 -20.44 7.11 0.88
C GLU A 244 -20.11 8.54 0.43
N ILE A 245 -19.75 8.72 -0.84
CA ILE A 245 -19.36 10.02 -1.41
C ILE A 245 -20.24 10.29 -2.64
N PRO A 246 -21.33 11.06 -2.50
CA PRO A 246 -22.14 11.52 -3.63
C PRO A 246 -21.32 12.43 -4.55
N PHE A 247 -21.60 12.38 -5.85
CA PHE A 247 -20.98 13.26 -6.82
C PHE A 247 -21.96 13.70 -7.92
N THR A 248 -21.64 14.83 -8.56
CA THR A 248 -22.30 15.33 -9.77
C THR A 248 -21.26 15.59 -10.86
N ASN A 249 -21.44 14.99 -12.03
CA ASN A 249 -20.66 15.30 -13.22
C ASN A 249 -21.16 16.61 -13.85
N ASN A 250 -20.34 17.66 -13.79
CA ASN A 250 -20.69 19.01 -14.22
C ASN A 250 -20.84 19.15 -15.75
N HIS A 251 -20.38 18.18 -16.55
CA HIS A 251 -20.46 18.22 -18.01
C HIS A 251 -21.75 17.59 -18.56
N HIS A 252 -22.19 16.48 -17.95
CA HIS A 252 -23.36 15.72 -18.41
C HIS A 252 -24.57 15.76 -17.46
N GLY A 253 -24.40 16.27 -16.23
CA GLY A 253 -25.45 16.29 -15.21
C GLY A 253 -25.73 14.94 -14.56
N LEU A 254 -24.95 13.91 -14.91
CA LEU A 254 -25.02 12.58 -14.30
C LEU A 254 -24.64 12.67 -12.82
N THR A 255 -25.52 12.19 -11.95
CA THR A 255 -25.24 11.99 -10.53
C THR A 255 -24.85 10.53 -10.25
N GLY A 256 -24.17 10.32 -9.13
CA GLY A 256 -23.77 9.00 -8.67
C GLY A 256 -23.13 9.05 -7.30
N THR A 257 -22.61 7.90 -6.88
CA THR A 257 -22.08 7.67 -5.54
C THR A 257 -20.86 6.76 -5.63
N PHE A 258 -19.79 7.16 -4.94
CA PHE A 258 -18.70 6.26 -4.58
C PHE A 258 -18.97 5.57 -3.26
N ARG A 259 -18.55 4.32 -3.16
CA ARG A 259 -18.40 3.61 -1.89
C ARG A 259 -16.94 3.25 -1.73
N VAL A 260 -16.30 3.80 -0.71
CA VAL A 260 -14.92 3.48 -0.36
C VAL A 260 -14.92 2.75 0.96
N TRP A 261 -14.69 1.44 0.91
CA TRP A 261 -14.64 0.58 2.07
C TRP A 261 -13.40 0.87 2.93
N THR A 262 -13.49 0.69 4.25
CA THR A 262 -12.38 1.01 5.17
C THR A 262 -11.07 0.27 4.83
N TYR A 263 -11.15 -0.88 4.17
CA TYR A 263 -10.02 -1.67 3.70
C TYR A 263 -9.47 -1.27 2.30
N GLY A 264 -10.00 -0.24 1.64
CA GLY A 264 -9.44 0.31 0.39
C GLY A 264 -10.12 -0.12 -0.92
N GLN A 265 -11.24 -0.85 -0.86
CA GLN A 265 -12.04 -1.15 -2.07
C GLN A 265 -12.88 0.07 -2.49
N VAL A 266 -12.83 0.45 -3.77
CA VAL A 266 -13.56 1.60 -4.34
C VAL A 266 -14.60 1.15 -5.36
N GLU A 267 -15.89 1.22 -5.01
CA GLU A 267 -17.01 0.96 -5.93
C GLU A 267 -17.60 2.26 -6.51
N TYR A 268 -18.13 2.19 -7.72
CA TYR A 268 -18.84 3.28 -8.39
C TYR A 268 -20.25 2.85 -8.80
N ILE A 269 -21.24 3.68 -8.47
CA ILE A 269 -22.65 3.52 -8.86
C ILE A 269 -23.14 4.84 -9.46
N ASN A 270 -23.73 4.82 -10.66
CA ASN A 270 -24.40 6.00 -11.22
C ASN A 270 -25.93 5.96 -11.07
N GLU A 271 -26.58 7.10 -11.34
CA GLU A 271 -28.04 7.27 -11.27
C GLU A 271 -28.86 6.32 -12.15
N ASN A 272 -28.25 5.73 -13.19
CA ASN A 272 -28.90 4.74 -14.05
C ASN A 272 -28.83 3.31 -13.48
N GLY A 273 -28.14 3.12 -12.35
CA GLY A 273 -27.84 1.81 -11.78
C GLY A 273 -26.71 1.06 -12.50
N GLU A 274 -25.92 1.75 -13.34
CA GLU A 274 -24.68 1.18 -13.85
C GLU A 274 -23.66 1.15 -12.71
N TYR A 275 -23.14 -0.04 -12.44
CA TYR A 275 -22.20 -0.34 -11.38
C TYR A 275 -20.87 -0.77 -11.99
N ALA A 276 -19.78 -0.12 -11.60
CA ALA A 276 -18.44 -0.62 -11.86
C ALA A 276 -17.95 -1.32 -10.59
N TYR A 277 -17.54 -2.59 -10.75
CA TYR A 277 -17.13 -3.43 -9.64
C TYR A 277 -15.92 -2.85 -8.90
N GLY A 278 -15.93 -3.00 -7.58
CA GLY A 278 -14.99 -2.33 -6.70
C GLY A 278 -13.54 -2.75 -6.94
N GLU A 279 -12.69 -1.82 -7.39
CA GLU A 279 -11.25 -2.05 -7.48
C GLU A 279 -10.65 -1.96 -6.07
N PHE A 280 -9.87 -2.96 -5.68
CA PHE A 280 -9.09 -2.91 -4.45
C PHE A 280 -7.85 -2.04 -4.67
N ILE A 281 -7.70 -1.00 -3.85
CA ILE A 281 -6.56 -0.10 -3.89
C ILE A 281 -5.65 -0.41 -2.70
N PRO A 282 -4.40 -0.83 -2.96
CA PRO A 282 -3.43 -1.14 -1.92
C PRO A 282 -2.91 0.14 -1.25
N TYR A 283 -2.59 0.02 0.03
CA TYR A 283 -2.05 1.09 0.86
C TYR A 283 -0.94 0.52 1.74
N ALA A 284 0.28 1.04 1.58
CA ALA A 284 1.46 0.67 2.34
C ALA A 284 2.32 1.92 2.59
N ASP A 285 3.06 1.96 3.70
CA ASP A 285 3.94 3.10 4.07
C ASP A 285 3.21 4.46 4.16
N GLY A 286 1.91 4.45 4.49
CA GLY A 286 1.07 5.64 4.47
C GLY A 286 0.74 6.19 3.07
N LYS A 287 0.86 5.37 2.02
CA LYS A 287 0.63 5.75 0.62
C LYS A 287 -0.17 4.69 -0.13
N ILE A 288 -0.99 5.16 -1.07
CA ILE A 288 -1.59 4.31 -2.10
C ILE A 288 -0.47 3.79 -3.02
N LYS A 289 -0.53 2.51 -3.38
CA LYS A 289 0.38 1.84 -4.34
C LYS A 289 -0.34 1.50 -5.66
#